data_AF-A0A498EXR9-F1
#
_entry.id   AF-A0A498EXR9-F1
#
_cell.length_a   1.000
_cell.length_b   1.000
_cell.length_c   1.000
_cell.angle_alpha   90.00
_cell.angle_beta   90.00
_cell.angle_gamma   90.00
#
_symmetry.space_group_name_H-M   'P 1'
#
loop_
_entity.id
_entity.type
_entity.pdbx_description
1 polymer ?
#
loop_
_entity_poly.entity_id
_entity_poly.type
_entity_poly.pdbx_seq_one_letter_code
_entity_poly.pdbx_strand_id
1 'polypeptide(L)'
;MVAALSALSGAAPPLSGALSPLSGAAAPLAVPAVADAVVGWLWTVALFLFPGIVAAGLCAPFLAAERLRALFRALPPTGRLLPSYLGVSVGLSVPYLAGVVLTVARAAEAGPAWSSGFLLTALLGAVAVGLVAPAVAVFGLPRLGLDWDPTGYGVSTYLLLGGAGLWYAAVAAVPLVALAVGMALPGGY
;
A
#
# COMPACT_ATOMS: atom_id res chain seq x y z
N MET A 1 -44.18 39.84 24.05
CA MET A 1 -44.97 40.77 23.22
C MET A 1 -43.98 41.54 22.37
N VAL A 2 -43.47 41.01 21.25
CA VAL A 2 -44.10 40.94 19.91
C VAL A 2 -44.71 42.28 19.48
N ALA A 3 -44.07 42.88 18.46
CA ALA A 3 -44.59 43.78 17.41
C ALA A 3 -43.49 44.81 17.10
N ALA A 4 -42.58 44.63 16.14
CA ALA A 4 -42.79 44.39 14.71
C ALA A 4 -43.45 45.59 14.00
N LEU A 5 -42.66 46.19 13.10
CA LEU A 5 -43.03 46.93 11.89
C LEU A 5 -43.75 48.29 12.00
N SER A 6 -42.98 49.33 11.70
CA SER A 6 -43.44 50.47 10.87
C SER A 6 -42.31 50.72 9.87
N ALA A 7 -42.36 50.11 8.69
CA ALA A 7 -42.83 50.74 7.45
C ALA A 7 -41.89 51.91 7.04
N LEU A 8 -40.83 51.66 6.27
CA LEU A 8 -40.79 51.61 4.80
C LEU A 8 -40.90 53.00 4.16
N SER A 9 -39.77 53.64 3.82
CA SER A 9 -39.73 54.65 2.75
C SER A 9 -38.30 54.90 2.24
N GLY A 10 -38.01 54.40 1.03
CA GLY A 10 -37.08 54.92 0.01
C GLY A 10 -35.57 54.85 0.30
N ALA A 11 -34.66 54.51 -0.62
CA ALA A 11 -34.74 54.22 -2.05
C ALA A 11 -33.46 53.45 -2.46
N ALA A 12 -33.55 52.63 -3.51
CA ALA A 12 -32.43 52.06 -4.27
C ALA A 12 -32.31 52.79 -5.64
N PRO A 13 -31.25 52.62 -6.46
CA PRO A 13 -29.80 52.45 -6.24
C PRO A 13 -28.99 53.57 -6.99
N PRO A 14 -27.66 53.44 -7.21
CA PRO A 14 -27.25 52.86 -8.49
C PRO A 14 -26.13 51.82 -8.36
N LEU A 15 -26.40 50.66 -8.97
CA LEU A 15 -25.41 49.67 -9.37
C LEU A 15 -24.71 50.19 -10.63
N SER A 16 -23.55 50.81 -10.49
CA SER A 16 -22.68 51.14 -11.62
C SER A 16 -21.24 51.33 -11.14
N GLY A 17 -20.36 50.41 -11.53
CA GLY A 17 -18.91 50.66 -11.45
C GLY A 17 -18.07 49.62 -10.70
N ALA A 18 -18.30 48.33 -10.88
CA ALA A 18 -17.24 47.31 -10.70
C ALA A 18 -17.55 46.05 -11.52
N LEU A 19 -17.88 46.22 -12.80
CA LEU A 19 -17.59 45.16 -13.77
C LEU A 19 -16.08 45.19 -13.98
N SER A 20 -15.33 44.50 -13.12
CA SER A 20 -13.94 44.16 -13.40
C SER A 20 -13.94 43.39 -14.71
N PRO A 21 -13.29 43.92 -15.76
CA PRO A 21 -13.28 43.28 -17.05
C PRO A 21 -12.27 42.12 -17.02
N LEU A 22 -12.54 41.09 -17.83
CA LEU A 22 -11.56 40.18 -18.42
C LEU A 22 -11.01 39.12 -17.43
N SER A 23 -11.48 37.86 -17.49
CA SER A 23 -11.11 36.91 -18.54
C SER A 23 -9.61 37.00 -18.90
N GLY A 24 -8.84 35.99 -18.51
CA GLY A 24 -7.48 35.80 -19.05
C GLY A 24 -6.34 35.80 -18.04
N ALA A 25 -6.42 34.98 -17.00
CA ALA A 25 -5.23 34.39 -16.41
C ALA A 25 -5.58 32.98 -15.91
N ALA A 26 -5.84 32.06 -16.85
CA ALA A 26 -5.49 30.67 -16.61
C ALA A 26 -3.97 30.67 -16.39
N ALA A 27 -3.58 30.83 -15.12
CA ALA A 27 -2.22 31.16 -14.77
C ALA A 27 -1.29 30.02 -15.22
N PRO A 28 -0.18 30.32 -15.90
CA PRO A 28 0.89 29.34 -16.14
C PRO A 28 1.53 28.85 -14.83
N LEU A 29 1.13 29.40 -13.68
CA LEU A 29 1.49 28.98 -12.31
C LEU A 29 0.87 27.63 -11.88
N ALA A 30 -0.12 27.09 -12.61
CA ALA A 30 -0.68 25.77 -12.30
C ALA A 30 0.27 24.63 -12.72
N VAL A 31 1.10 24.83 -13.72
CA VAL A 31 2.01 23.80 -14.26
C VAL A 31 3.07 23.35 -13.22
N PRO A 32 3.80 24.24 -12.53
CA PRO A 32 4.76 23.80 -11.51
C PRO A 32 4.06 23.10 -10.33
N ALA A 33 2.93 23.61 -9.85
CA ALA A 33 2.19 23.00 -8.75
C ALA A 33 1.63 21.60 -9.11
N VAL A 34 1.14 21.43 -10.33
CA VAL A 34 0.70 20.12 -10.84
C VAL A 34 1.90 19.18 -11.01
N ALA A 35 3.04 19.68 -11.51
CA ALA A 35 4.25 18.88 -11.63
C ALA A 35 4.76 18.41 -10.26
N ASP A 36 4.82 19.28 -9.26
CA ASP A 36 5.21 18.94 -7.89
C ASP A 36 4.25 17.93 -7.26
N ALA A 37 2.95 18.09 -7.48
CA ALA A 37 1.95 17.13 -7.02
C ALA A 37 2.11 15.76 -7.70
N VAL A 38 2.32 15.74 -9.02
CA VAL A 38 2.57 14.50 -9.77
C VAL A 38 3.86 13.83 -9.29
N VAL A 39 4.94 14.59 -9.08
CA VAL A 39 6.20 14.08 -8.54
C VAL A 39 5.98 13.50 -7.13
N GLY A 40 5.21 14.17 -6.28
CA GLY A 40 4.84 13.66 -4.96
C GLY A 40 4.05 12.34 -5.02
N TRP A 41 3.08 12.24 -5.94
CA TRP A 41 2.35 10.99 -6.18
C TRP A 41 3.24 9.88 -6.73
N LEU A 42 4.12 10.19 -7.67
CA LEU A 42 5.09 9.23 -8.21
C LEU A 42 6.03 8.72 -7.12
N TRP A 43 6.50 9.61 -6.24
CA TRP A 43 7.31 9.23 -5.09
C TRP A 43 6.55 8.32 -4.12
N THR A 44 5.28 8.63 -3.86
CA THR A 44 4.41 7.82 -3.01
C THR A 44 4.22 6.42 -3.60
N VAL A 45 3.94 6.33 -4.91
CA VAL A 45 3.82 5.06 -5.62
C VAL A 45 5.15 4.29 -5.61
N ALA A 46 6.27 4.99 -5.82
CA ALA A 46 7.60 4.38 -5.79
C ALA A 46 7.91 3.80 -4.41
N LEU A 47 7.64 4.53 -3.32
CA LEU A 47 7.81 4.02 -1.95
C LEU A 47 6.89 2.83 -1.65
N PHE A 48 5.69 2.80 -2.22
CA PHE A 48 4.77 1.66 -2.10
C PHE A 48 5.28 0.42 -2.86
N LEU A 49 5.78 0.60 -4.07
CA LEU A 49 6.23 -0.51 -4.92
C LEU A 49 7.62 -1.03 -4.53
N PHE A 50 8.51 -0.13 -4.11
CA PHE A 50 9.92 -0.43 -3.86
C PHE A 50 10.16 -1.64 -2.94
N PRO A 51 9.59 -1.72 -1.72
CA PRO A 51 9.83 -2.86 -0.83
C PRO A 51 9.35 -4.18 -1.46
N GLY A 52 8.21 -4.15 -2.16
CA GLY A 52 7.69 -5.32 -2.86
C GLY A 52 8.55 -5.78 -4.01
N ILE A 53 9.13 -4.85 -4.78
CA ILE A 53 10.04 -5.16 -5.90
C ILE A 53 11.37 -5.71 -5.37
N VAL A 54 11.93 -5.12 -4.31
CA VAL A 54 13.17 -5.61 -3.70
C VAL A 54 12.97 -7.01 -3.13
N ALA A 55 11.87 -7.24 -2.41
CA ALA A 55 11.51 -8.57 -1.92
C ALA A 55 11.29 -9.57 -3.06
N ALA A 56 10.65 -9.16 -4.16
CA ALA A 56 10.51 -9.97 -5.36
C ALA A 56 11.88 -10.36 -5.96
N GLY A 57 12.81 -9.41 -6.08
CA GLY A 57 14.16 -9.70 -6.57
C GLY A 57 14.89 -10.73 -5.71
N LEU A 58 14.80 -10.60 -4.39
CA LEU A 58 15.41 -11.52 -3.42
C LEU A 58 14.69 -12.88 -3.32
N CYS A 59 13.42 -12.94 -3.73
CA CYS A 59 12.63 -14.17 -3.78
C CYS A 59 12.58 -14.81 -5.17
N ALA A 60 13.19 -14.19 -6.19
CA ALA A 60 13.27 -14.72 -7.54
C ALA A 60 13.83 -16.16 -7.64
N PRO A 61 14.83 -16.61 -6.85
CA PRO A 61 15.33 -17.99 -6.97
C PRO A 61 14.26 -19.06 -6.68
N PHE A 62 13.22 -18.75 -5.91
CA PHE A 62 12.11 -19.69 -5.68
C PHE A 62 11.30 -20.00 -6.97
N LEU A 63 11.37 -19.14 -7.98
CA LEU A 63 10.79 -19.40 -9.30
C LEU A 63 11.49 -20.54 -10.06
N ALA A 64 12.63 -21.03 -9.59
CA ALA A 64 13.20 -22.27 -10.13
C ALA A 64 12.23 -23.45 -9.97
N ALA A 65 11.45 -23.48 -8.88
CA ALA A 65 10.47 -24.51 -8.63
C ALA A 65 9.32 -24.50 -9.66
N GLU A 66 9.08 -25.64 -10.30
CA GLU A 66 7.99 -25.80 -11.28
C GLU A 66 6.62 -25.53 -10.68
N ARG A 67 6.40 -25.93 -9.43
CA ARG A 67 5.14 -25.70 -8.69
C ARG A 67 4.79 -24.22 -8.54
N LEU A 68 5.77 -23.40 -8.12
CA LEU A 68 5.57 -21.95 -8.00
C LEU A 68 5.35 -21.30 -9.37
N ARG A 69 6.09 -21.74 -10.41
CA ARG A 69 5.84 -21.29 -11.77
C ARG A 69 4.45 -21.68 -12.26
N ALA A 70 3.96 -22.87 -11.93
CA ALA A 70 2.61 -23.30 -12.29
C ALA A 70 1.54 -22.40 -11.63
N LEU A 71 1.69 -22.11 -10.33
CA LEU A 71 0.86 -21.14 -9.61
C LEU A 71 0.79 -19.79 -10.33
N PHE A 72 1.94 -19.16 -10.59
CA PHE A 72 1.95 -17.83 -11.21
C PHE A 72 1.49 -17.82 -12.67
N ARG A 73 1.60 -18.94 -13.41
CA ARG A 73 1.03 -19.06 -14.76
C ARG A 73 -0.49 -19.19 -14.73
N ALA A 74 -1.04 -19.85 -13.71
CA ALA A 74 -2.48 -20.03 -13.55
C ALA A 74 -3.18 -18.71 -13.17
N LEU A 75 -2.51 -17.86 -12.38
CA LEU A 75 -3.06 -16.57 -11.94
C LEU A 75 -3.29 -15.61 -13.12
N PRO A 76 -4.44 -14.90 -13.17
CA PRO A 76 -4.67 -13.81 -14.12
C PRO A 76 -3.67 -12.67 -13.91
N PRO A 77 -2.98 -12.15 -14.94
CA PRO A 77 -3.07 -12.47 -16.37
C PRO A 77 -2.43 -13.83 -16.73
N THR A 78 -3.27 -14.77 -17.20
CA THR A 78 -2.88 -16.16 -17.42
C THR A 78 -1.77 -16.28 -18.46
N GLY A 79 -0.82 -17.19 -18.20
CA GLY A 79 0.32 -17.44 -19.10
C GLY A 79 1.44 -16.38 -19.02
N ARG A 80 1.28 -15.31 -18.23
CA ARG A 80 2.32 -14.29 -18.05
C ARG A 80 2.92 -14.35 -16.64
N LEU A 81 4.01 -15.11 -16.51
CA LEU A 81 4.73 -15.30 -15.25
C LEU A 81 5.16 -13.99 -14.57
N LEU A 82 5.80 -13.09 -15.31
CA LEU A 82 6.40 -11.88 -14.76
C LEU A 82 5.36 -10.91 -14.14
N PRO A 83 4.28 -10.52 -14.84
CA PRO A 83 3.29 -9.62 -14.25
C PRO A 83 2.51 -10.26 -13.10
N SER A 84 2.21 -11.57 -13.15
CA SER A 84 1.57 -12.26 -12.03
C SER A 84 2.49 -12.32 -10.81
N TYR A 85 3.78 -12.57 -11.02
CA TYR A 85 4.78 -12.58 -9.95
C TYR A 85 4.95 -11.19 -9.31
N LEU A 86 5.10 -10.14 -10.12
CA LEU A 86 5.21 -8.78 -9.63
C LEU A 86 3.93 -8.31 -8.95
N GLY A 87 2.76 -8.61 -9.53
CA GLY A 87 1.46 -8.26 -8.95
C GLY A 87 1.24 -8.88 -7.58
N VAL A 88 1.55 -10.18 -7.43
CA VAL A 88 1.49 -10.86 -6.12
C VAL A 88 2.53 -10.27 -5.16
N SER A 89 3.76 -10.04 -5.62
CA SER A 89 4.81 -9.48 -4.76
C SER A 89 4.46 -8.08 -4.25
N VAL A 90 3.90 -7.22 -5.09
CA VAL A 90 3.41 -5.89 -4.66
C VAL A 90 2.19 -6.05 -3.74
N GLY A 91 1.27 -6.96 -4.07
CA GLY A 91 0.11 -7.25 -3.22
C GLY A 91 0.47 -7.73 -1.82
N LEU A 92 1.52 -8.56 -1.69
CA LEU A 92 2.02 -9.02 -0.40
C LEU A 92 2.69 -7.91 0.43
N SER A 93 3.04 -6.77 -0.17
CA SER A 93 3.54 -5.59 0.56
C SER A 93 2.43 -4.76 1.21
N VAL A 94 1.18 -4.90 0.74
CA VAL A 94 0.02 -4.16 1.27
C VAL A 94 -0.16 -4.30 2.79
N PRO A 95 -0.13 -5.51 3.41
CA PRO A 95 -0.29 -5.63 4.86
C PRO A 95 0.79 -4.88 5.66
N TYR A 96 2.04 -4.85 5.17
CA TYR A 96 3.13 -4.12 5.83
C TYR A 96 2.92 -2.61 5.72
N LEU A 97 2.55 -2.11 4.54
CA LEU A 97 2.30 -0.69 4.32
C LEU A 97 1.08 -0.21 5.10
N ALA A 98 0.01 -1.01 5.13
CA ALA A 98 -1.16 -0.74 5.96
C ALA A 98 -0.79 -0.67 7.45
N GLY A 99 0.03 -1.59 7.95
CA GLY A 99 0.48 -1.57 9.34
C GLY A 99 1.38 -0.37 9.67
N VAL A 100 2.27 0.04 8.75
CA VAL A 100 3.07 1.26 8.88
C VAL A 100 2.17 2.50 8.99
N VAL A 101 1.22 2.66 8.06
CA VAL A 101 0.27 3.78 8.06
C VAL A 101 -0.56 3.78 9.35
N LEU A 102 -1.05 2.62 9.78
CA LEU A 102 -1.80 2.49 11.03
C LEU A 102 -0.96 2.82 12.26
N THR A 103 0.31 2.41 12.29
CA THR A 103 1.24 2.72 13.39
C THR A 103 1.43 4.22 13.51
N VAL A 104 1.74 4.89 12.40
CA VAL A 104 1.96 6.34 12.36
C VAL A 104 0.67 7.12 12.67
N ALA A 105 -0.48 6.69 12.14
CA ALA A 105 -1.75 7.38 12.35
C ALA A 105 -2.30 7.25 13.77
N ARG A 106 -1.85 6.26 14.56
CA ARG A 106 -2.39 5.98 15.91
C ARG A 106 -1.43 6.35 17.02
N ALA A 107 -0.12 6.34 16.77
CA ALA A 107 0.84 6.70 17.78
C ALA A 107 1.09 8.22 17.75
N ALA A 108 0.57 8.90 18.77
CA ALA A 108 0.59 10.36 18.88
C ALA A 108 2.00 10.96 19.02
N GLU A 109 2.96 10.21 19.59
CA GLU A 109 4.35 10.65 19.78
C GLU A 109 5.33 9.64 19.17
N ALA A 110 6.32 10.15 18.44
CA ALA A 110 7.43 9.35 17.94
C ALA A 110 8.31 8.84 19.11
N GLY A 111 8.81 7.60 18.99
CA GLY A 111 9.62 6.97 20.04
C GLY A 111 9.17 5.53 20.35
N PRO A 112 9.07 5.11 21.64
CA PRO A 112 8.78 3.72 22.02
C PRO A 112 7.48 3.16 21.43
N ALA A 113 6.45 4.01 21.26
CA ALA A 113 5.17 3.63 20.66
C ALA A 113 5.31 3.24 19.18
N TRP A 114 6.14 3.96 18.41
CA TRP A 114 6.41 3.65 17.02
C TRP A 114 7.25 2.38 16.88
N SER A 115 8.24 2.19 17.77
CA SER A 115 9.04 0.96 17.81
C SER A 115 8.17 -0.28 18.01
N SER A 116 7.30 -0.28 19.02
CA SER A 116 6.38 -1.40 19.27
C SER A 116 5.40 -1.63 18.10
N GLY A 117 4.87 -0.55 17.50
CA GLY A 117 3.96 -0.64 16.37
C GLY A 117 4.59 -1.23 15.10
N PHE A 118 5.84 -0.86 14.79
CA PHE A 118 6.58 -1.44 13.67
C PHE A 118 6.91 -2.92 13.89
N LEU A 119 7.26 -3.32 15.11
CA LEU A 119 7.46 -4.74 15.46
C LEU A 119 6.17 -5.54 15.33
N LEU A 120 5.04 -5.02 15.82
CA LEU A 120 3.72 -5.64 15.63
C LEU A 120 3.35 -5.75 14.15
N THR A 121 3.62 -4.71 13.37
CA THR A 121 3.39 -4.72 11.91
C THR A 121 4.22 -5.80 11.23
N ALA A 122 5.50 -5.90 11.58
CA ALA A 122 6.38 -6.94 11.05
C ALA A 122 5.87 -8.36 11.39
N LEU A 123 5.44 -8.57 12.64
CA LEU A 123 4.92 -9.86 13.10
C LEU A 123 3.61 -10.23 12.39
N LEU A 124 2.63 -9.33 12.37
CA LEU A 124 1.33 -9.58 11.74
C LEU A 124 1.46 -9.74 10.22
N GLY A 125 2.31 -8.92 9.58
CA GLY A 125 2.65 -9.08 8.18
C GLY A 125 3.27 -10.45 7.89
N ALA A 126 4.17 -10.92 8.76
CA ALA A 126 4.78 -12.24 8.60
C ALA A 126 3.77 -13.38 8.74
N VAL A 127 2.83 -13.29 9.68
CA VAL A 127 1.73 -14.27 9.80
C VAL A 127 0.83 -14.23 8.57
N ALA A 128 0.46 -13.04 8.10
CA ALA A 128 -0.38 -12.87 6.93
C ALA A 128 0.26 -13.46 5.66
N VAL A 129 1.54 -13.19 5.43
CA VAL A 129 2.24 -13.65 4.21
C VAL A 129 2.74 -15.10 4.33
N GLY A 130 3.21 -15.52 5.50
CA GLY A 130 3.78 -16.84 5.73
C GLY A 130 2.76 -17.96 5.97
N LEU A 131 1.54 -17.62 6.41
CA LEU A 131 0.51 -18.62 6.72
C LEU A 131 -0.81 -18.35 6.00
N VAL A 132 -1.35 -17.13 6.09
CA VAL A 132 -2.68 -16.84 5.54
C VAL A 132 -2.66 -16.87 4.01
N ALA A 133 -1.68 -16.22 3.37
CA ALA A 133 -1.58 -16.22 1.91
C ALA A 133 -1.39 -17.63 1.32
N PRO A 134 -0.51 -18.51 1.85
CA PRO A 134 -0.43 -19.91 1.45
C PRO A 134 -1.76 -20.66 1.59
N ALA A 135 -2.45 -20.50 2.72
CA ALA A 135 -3.75 -21.14 2.94
C ALA A 135 -4.80 -20.66 1.92
N VAL A 136 -4.85 -19.35 1.64
CA VAL A 136 -5.74 -18.77 0.62
C VAL A 136 -5.37 -19.26 -0.78
N ALA A 137 -4.09 -19.41 -1.09
CA ALA A 137 -3.65 -19.92 -2.39
C ALA A 137 -4.02 -21.40 -2.61
N VAL A 138 -3.93 -22.22 -1.57
CA VAL A 138 -4.25 -23.65 -1.63
C VAL A 138 -5.76 -23.90 -1.60
N PHE A 139 -6.50 -23.17 -0.76
CA PHE A 139 -7.94 -23.41 -0.57
C PHE A 139 -8.83 -22.50 -1.43
N GLY A 140 -8.41 -21.27 -1.67
CA GLY A 140 -9.20 -20.26 -2.38
C GLY A 140 -9.11 -20.43 -3.90
N LEU A 141 -7.90 -20.55 -4.45
CA LEU A 141 -7.69 -20.60 -5.90
C LEU A 141 -8.41 -21.77 -6.60
N PRO A 142 -8.40 -23.01 -6.06
CA PRO A 142 -9.13 -24.12 -6.69
C PRO A 142 -10.64 -23.89 -6.74
N ARG A 143 -11.20 -23.25 -5.71
CA ARG A 143 -12.63 -22.90 -5.67
C ARG A 143 -13.01 -21.84 -6.70
N LEU A 144 -12.03 -21.08 -7.20
CA LEU A 144 -12.19 -20.12 -8.28
C LEU A 144 -11.88 -20.72 -9.66
N GLY A 145 -11.67 -22.04 -9.75
CA GLY A 145 -11.34 -22.74 -11.00
C GLY A 145 -9.87 -22.65 -11.40
N LEU A 146 -9.01 -22.11 -10.54
CA LEU A 146 -7.57 -21.99 -10.76
C LEU A 146 -6.83 -23.12 -10.05
N ASP A 147 -6.93 -24.32 -10.62
CA ASP A 147 -6.11 -25.45 -10.19
C ASP A 147 -4.71 -25.35 -10.80
N TRP A 148 -3.71 -25.40 -9.94
CA TRP A 148 -2.32 -25.12 -10.30
C TRP A 148 -1.33 -26.18 -9.80
N ASP A 149 -1.79 -27.14 -8.99
CA ASP A 149 -0.95 -28.23 -8.49
C ASP A 149 -1.45 -29.59 -9.00
N PRO A 150 -0.92 -30.08 -10.14
CA PRO A 150 -1.36 -31.34 -10.75
C PRO A 150 -1.01 -32.58 -9.92
N THR A 151 -0.15 -32.47 -8.91
CA THR A 151 0.23 -33.59 -8.02
C THR A 151 -0.58 -33.61 -6.72
N GLY A 152 -1.48 -32.66 -6.56
CA GLY A 152 -2.25 -32.45 -5.34
C GLY A 152 -1.53 -31.59 -4.31
N TYR A 153 -2.32 -30.85 -3.54
CA TYR A 153 -1.93 -29.88 -2.51
C TYR A 153 -1.32 -30.53 -1.25
N GLY A 154 -0.25 -31.32 -1.43
CA GLY A 154 0.41 -32.06 -0.36
C GLY A 154 1.30 -31.20 0.55
N VAL A 155 1.92 -31.85 1.54
CA VAL A 155 2.79 -31.19 2.54
C VAL A 155 3.94 -30.41 1.89
N SER A 156 4.53 -30.94 0.81
CA SER A 156 5.61 -30.26 0.08
C SER A 156 5.17 -28.91 -0.49
N THR A 157 3.92 -28.80 -0.97
CA THR A 157 3.37 -27.56 -1.49
C THR A 157 3.19 -26.52 -0.38
N TYR A 158 2.71 -26.94 0.78
CA TYR A 158 2.63 -26.06 1.96
C TYR A 158 4.00 -25.61 2.46
N LEU A 159 4.98 -26.52 2.52
CA LEU A 159 6.34 -26.15 2.93
C LEU A 159 7.00 -25.18 1.95
N LEU A 160 6.77 -25.37 0.64
CA LEU A 160 7.30 -24.47 -0.38
C LEU A 160 6.64 -23.09 -0.31
N LEU A 161 5.30 -23.02 -0.24
CA LEU A 161 4.57 -21.76 -0.15
C LEU A 161 4.82 -21.05 1.17
N GLY A 162 4.75 -21.76 2.29
CA GLY A 162 5.01 -21.23 3.62
C GLY A 162 6.46 -20.79 3.77
N GLY A 163 7.42 -21.58 3.28
CA GLY A 163 8.84 -21.22 3.28
C GLY A 163 9.14 -20.00 2.40
N ALA A 164 8.61 -19.95 1.18
CA ALA A 164 8.76 -18.80 0.30
C ALA A 164 8.07 -17.55 0.87
N GLY A 165 6.87 -17.70 1.43
CA GLY A 165 6.13 -16.62 2.09
C GLY A 165 6.84 -16.11 3.34
N LEU A 166 7.40 -17.00 4.15
CA LEU A 166 8.17 -16.63 5.34
C LEU A 166 9.49 -15.96 4.97
N TRP A 167 10.17 -16.43 3.93
CA TRP A 167 11.37 -15.78 3.41
C TRP A 167 11.05 -14.37 2.90
N TYR A 168 10.00 -14.23 2.10
CA TYR A 168 9.51 -12.92 1.65
C TYR A 168 9.21 -12.02 2.85
N ALA A 169 8.49 -12.54 3.84
CA ALA A 169 8.16 -11.81 5.06
C ALA A 169 9.39 -11.35 5.83
N ALA A 170 10.41 -12.21 5.95
CA ALA A 170 11.66 -11.86 6.59
C ALA A 170 12.34 -10.68 5.86
N VAL A 171 12.43 -10.75 4.53
CA VAL A 171 13.00 -9.67 3.71
C VAL A 171 12.22 -8.35 3.87
N ALA A 172 10.89 -8.42 3.88
CA ALA A 172 10.03 -7.25 4.07
C ALA A 172 10.07 -6.69 5.50
N ALA A 173 10.28 -7.55 6.51
CA ALA A 173 10.32 -7.17 7.91
C ALA A 173 11.65 -6.50 8.32
N VAL A 174 12.78 -6.85 7.69
CA VAL A 174 14.10 -6.26 7.99
C VAL A 174 14.09 -4.73 8.12
N PRO A 175 13.57 -3.95 7.15
CA PRO A 175 13.53 -2.49 7.27
C PRO A 175 12.66 -2.01 8.44
N LEU A 176 11.54 -2.68 8.72
CA LEU A 176 10.66 -2.31 9.85
C LEU A 176 11.31 -2.58 11.19
N VAL A 177 12.00 -3.71 11.33
CA VAL A 177 12.75 -4.05 12.54
C VAL A 177 13.92 -3.09 12.72
N ALA A 178 14.65 -2.75 11.64
CA ALA A 178 15.73 -1.77 11.70
C ALA A 178 15.23 -0.39 12.16
N LEU A 179 14.09 0.08 11.62
CA LEU A 179 13.43 1.31 12.08
C LEU A 179 13.02 1.22 13.55
N ALA A 180 12.40 0.11 13.95
CA ALA A 180 11.98 -0.10 15.34
C ALA A 180 13.15 -0.06 16.32
N VAL A 181 14.28 -0.68 15.97
CA VAL A 181 15.51 -0.66 16.78
C VAL A 181 16.10 0.74 16.82
N GLY A 182 16.19 1.44 15.69
CA GLY A 182 16.69 2.81 15.63
C GLY A 182 15.92 3.77 16.55
N MET A 183 14.58 3.64 16.55
CA MET A 183 13.71 4.44 17.43
C MET A 183 13.78 4.05 18.91
N ALA A 184 14.33 2.87 19.24
CA ALA A 184 14.51 2.42 20.61
C ALA A 184 15.86 2.84 21.23
N LEU A 185 16.81 3.30 20.41
CA LEU A 185 18.13 3.74 20.87
C LEU A 185 18.06 5.16 21.48
N PRO A 186 18.95 5.49 22.45
CA PRO A 186 19.03 6.83 23.01
C PRO A 186 19.39 7.85 21.92
N GLY A 187 18.47 8.79 21.65
CA GLY A 187 18.52 9.74 20.52
C GLY A 187 17.50 9.47 19.41
N GLY A 188 16.69 8.41 19.51
CA GLY A 188 15.58 8.11 18.60
C GLY A 188 14.37 9.02 18.81
N TYR A 189 14.50 10.28 18.39
CA TYR A 189 13.42 11.26 18.25
C TYR A 189 13.77 12.26 17.15
#